data_AF-A0A7S2T3Z6-F1
#
_entry.id   AF-A0A7S2T3Z6-F1
#
_cell.length_a   1.000
_cell.length_b   1.000
_cell.length_c   1.000
_cell.angle_alpha   90.00
_cell.angle_beta   90.00
_cell.angle_gamma   90.00
#
_symmetry.space_group_name_H-M   'P 1'
#
loop_
_entity.id
_entity.type
_entity.pdbx_description
1 polymer ?
#
loop_
_entity_poly.entity_id
_entity_poly.type
_entity_poly.pdbx_seq_one_letter_code
_entity_poly.pdbx_strand_id
1 'polypeptide(L)'
;GKAHGPRPKDWSQSLNSKIRRLGLRVAVSSKLAAGQLTVVDELKIESKAPKTKELTEFIDRFEHDRTSFLLVDDAVGINWEDYEPVDPLTGVKKSHWQWRANLLRNARKGEEIPLCEDFLKLKRSAKNLKKRVKVIPPEGLNVYDLLAFDRLVMTPRAVKAITYRLSHPPPRFH
;
A
#
# COMPACT_ATOMS: atom_id res chain seq x y z
N GLY A 1 8.63 -6.12 -48.78
CA GLY A 1 7.65 -5.53 -47.84
C GLY A 1 7.83 -6.15 -46.48
N LYS A 2 7.72 -5.37 -45.39
CA LYS A 2 7.83 -5.91 -44.02
C LYS A 2 6.52 -6.62 -43.66
N ALA A 3 6.56 -7.94 -43.45
CA ALA A 3 5.39 -8.69 -43.02
C ALA A 3 4.97 -8.26 -41.61
N HIS A 4 3.71 -7.86 -41.43
CA HIS A 4 3.16 -7.59 -40.10
C HIS A 4 2.77 -8.91 -39.45
N GLY A 5 3.51 -9.30 -38.41
CA GLY A 5 3.19 -10.46 -37.59
C GLY A 5 1.86 -10.30 -36.86
N PRO A 6 1.25 -11.41 -36.40
CA PRO A 6 -0.03 -11.39 -35.71
C PRO A 6 0.06 -10.55 -34.43
N ARG A 7 -0.89 -9.61 -34.26
CA ARG A 7 -1.01 -8.85 -33.02
C ARG A 7 -1.52 -9.78 -31.91
N PRO A 8 -0.84 -9.86 -30.76
CA PRO A 8 -1.31 -10.67 -29.64
C PRO A 8 -2.68 -10.15 -29.18
N LYS A 9 -3.63 -11.07 -29.02
CA LYS A 9 -4.98 -10.72 -28.55
C LYS A 9 -4.93 -10.46 -27.04
N ASP A 10 -5.44 -9.30 -26.63
CA ASP A 10 -5.57 -8.95 -25.22
C ASP A 10 -6.77 -9.70 -24.62
N TRP A 11 -6.52 -10.45 -23.55
CA TRP A 11 -7.51 -11.22 -22.80
C TRP A 11 -7.82 -10.60 -21.43
N SER A 12 -7.35 -9.37 -21.18
CA SER A 12 -7.56 -8.70 -19.90
C SER A 12 -9.06 -8.49 -19.62
N GLN A 13 -9.50 -8.99 -18.47
CA GLN A 13 -10.88 -8.77 -18.01
C GLN A 13 -10.88 -7.68 -16.94
N SER A 14 -11.63 -6.61 -17.20
CA SER A 14 -11.83 -5.54 -16.23
C SER A 14 -12.91 -5.94 -15.23
N LEU A 15 -12.55 -5.98 -13.95
CA LEU A 15 -13.49 -6.27 -12.87
C LEU A 15 -14.08 -4.97 -12.33
N ASN A 16 -15.39 -4.98 -12.03
CA ASN A 16 -16.08 -3.84 -11.44
C ASN A 16 -15.40 -3.40 -10.13
N SER A 17 -15.17 -2.09 -9.99
CA SER A 17 -14.52 -1.49 -8.82
C SER A 17 -15.24 -1.79 -7.50
N LYS A 18 -16.56 -1.96 -7.53
CA LYS A 18 -17.35 -2.39 -6.36
C LYS A 18 -16.98 -3.80 -5.90
N ILE A 19 -16.83 -4.72 -6.85
CA ILE A 19 -16.47 -6.12 -6.57
C ILE A 19 -15.03 -6.19 -6.06
N ARG A 20 -14.09 -5.45 -6.68
CA ARG A 20 -12.70 -5.35 -6.19
C ARG A 20 -12.64 -4.90 -4.74
N ARG A 21 -13.43 -3.89 -4.38
CA ARG A 21 -13.50 -3.38 -3.01
C ARG A 21 -14.09 -4.40 -2.05
N LEU A 22 -15.16 -5.07 -2.44
CA LEU A 22 -15.78 -6.12 -1.64
C LEU A 22 -14.76 -7.24 -1.36
N GLY A 23 -14.08 -7.74 -2.41
CA GLY A 23 -13.05 -8.76 -2.27
C GLY A 23 -11.94 -8.34 -1.31
N LEU A 24 -11.53 -7.06 -1.34
CA LEU A 24 -10.51 -6.56 -0.42
C LEU A 24 -11.00 -6.49 1.03
N ARG A 25 -12.24 -6.08 1.28
CA ARG A 25 -12.85 -6.13 2.63
C ARG A 25 -12.90 -7.54 3.18
N VAL A 26 -13.36 -8.49 2.36
CA VAL A 26 -13.46 -9.90 2.74
C VAL A 26 -12.08 -10.48 3.04
N ALA A 27 -11.09 -10.22 2.18
CA ALA A 27 -9.73 -10.71 2.38
C ALA A 27 -9.11 -10.17 3.68
N VAL A 28 -9.24 -8.86 3.95
CA VAL A 28 -8.75 -8.26 5.21
C VAL A 28 -9.49 -8.84 6.42
N SER A 29 -10.81 -8.95 6.35
CA SER A 29 -11.61 -9.53 7.43
C SER A 29 -11.27 -10.99 7.70
N SER A 30 -10.97 -11.77 6.65
CA SER A 30 -10.55 -13.15 6.77
C SER A 30 -9.19 -13.27 7.45
N LYS A 31 -8.24 -12.37 7.16
CA LYS A 31 -6.94 -12.34 7.84
C LYS A 31 -7.08 -12.01 9.32
N LEU A 32 -7.97 -11.07 9.66
CA LEU A 32 -8.27 -10.73 11.05
C LEU A 32 -8.89 -11.93 11.79
N ALA A 33 -9.91 -12.57 11.20
CA ALA A 33 -10.58 -13.73 11.78
C ALA A 33 -9.61 -14.91 12.00
N ALA A 34 -8.62 -15.08 11.11
CA ALA A 34 -7.59 -16.11 11.22
C ALA A 34 -6.46 -15.77 12.21
N GLY A 35 -6.48 -14.61 12.89
CA GLY A 35 -5.38 -14.17 13.75
C GLY A 35 -4.07 -13.85 12.98
N GLN A 36 -4.19 -13.65 11.66
CA GLN A 36 -3.06 -13.41 10.75
C GLN A 36 -2.79 -11.92 10.51
N LEU A 37 -3.61 -11.03 11.08
CA LEU A 37 -3.44 -9.59 11.02
C LEU A 37 -2.80 -9.09 12.32
N THR A 38 -1.70 -8.37 12.22
CA THR A 38 -1.03 -7.72 13.35
C THR A 38 -0.85 -6.23 13.09
N VAL A 39 -1.20 -5.41 14.07
CA VAL A 39 -0.94 -3.96 14.02
C VAL A 39 0.28 -3.68 14.89
N VAL A 40 1.25 -2.97 14.32
CA VAL A 40 2.49 -2.57 15.00
C VAL A 40 2.58 -1.05 14.99
N ASP A 41 3.03 -0.45 16.08
CA ASP A 41 3.06 1.02 16.20
C ASP A 41 3.88 1.66 15.08
N GLU A 42 5.07 1.13 14.85
CA GLU A 42 5.99 1.63 13.83
C GLU A 42 6.70 0.50 13.10
N LEU A 43 6.91 0.72 11.81
CA LEU A 43 7.80 -0.08 10.97
C LEU A 43 8.98 0.82 10.59
N LYS A 44 10.14 0.62 11.22
CA LYS A 44 11.35 1.39 10.95
C LYS A 44 12.57 0.48 10.93
N ILE A 45 13.55 0.88 10.13
CA ILE A 45 14.89 0.30 10.12
C ILE A 45 15.79 1.33 10.81
N GLU A 46 16.27 1.02 12.01
CA GLU A 46 17.04 1.97 12.83
C GLU A 46 18.39 2.31 12.19
N SER A 47 18.96 1.40 11.41
CA SER A 47 20.21 1.69 10.71
C SER A 47 20.04 2.75 9.62
N LYS A 48 21.08 3.60 9.50
CA LYS A 48 21.17 4.65 8.48
C LYS A 48 21.11 4.10 7.04
N ALA A 49 21.47 2.84 6.83
CA ALA A 49 21.45 2.17 5.53
C ALA A 49 20.39 1.06 5.49
N PRO A 50 19.73 0.80 4.35
CA PRO A 50 18.75 -0.27 4.24
C PRO A 50 19.42 -1.65 4.38
N LYS A 51 19.30 -2.25 5.57
CA LYS A 51 19.83 -3.59 5.84
C LYS A 51 18.74 -4.66 5.82
N THR A 52 18.99 -5.73 5.08
CA THR A 52 18.12 -6.92 5.04
C THR A 52 18.12 -7.67 6.37
N LYS A 53 19.25 -7.67 7.08
CA LYS A 53 19.44 -8.40 8.35
C LYS A 53 18.48 -7.92 9.44
N GLU A 54 18.35 -6.62 9.62
CA GLU A 54 17.42 -6.03 10.60
C GLU A 54 15.96 -6.38 10.28
N LEU A 55 15.61 -6.41 8.99
CA LEU A 55 14.27 -6.82 8.57
C LEU A 55 14.01 -8.31 8.84
N THR A 56 15.00 -9.19 8.60
CA THR A 56 14.89 -10.61 8.96
C THR A 56 14.78 -10.81 10.46
N GLU A 57 15.57 -10.10 11.27
CA GLU A 57 15.49 -10.15 12.74
C GLU A 57 14.13 -9.66 13.25
N PHE A 58 13.57 -8.60 12.66
CA PHE A 58 12.21 -8.14 12.96
C PHE A 58 11.17 -9.24 12.69
N ILE A 59 11.31 -9.96 11.58
CA ILE A 59 10.37 -11.02 11.19
C ILE A 59 10.53 -12.28 12.04
N ASP A 60 11.76 -12.64 12.38
CA ASP A 60 12.05 -13.83 13.18
C ASP A 60 11.47 -13.71 14.60
N ARG A 61 11.31 -12.47 15.13
CA ARG A 61 10.58 -12.21 16.39
C ARG A 61 9.13 -12.65 16.39
N PHE A 62 8.50 -12.81 15.22
CA PHE A 62 7.12 -13.28 15.16
C PHE A 62 7.02 -14.80 15.36
N GLU A 63 8.11 -15.54 15.58
CA GLU A 63 8.13 -17.01 15.87
C GLU A 63 7.35 -17.87 14.87
N HIS A 64 7.39 -17.51 13.58
CA HIS A 64 6.66 -18.27 12.56
C HIS A 64 7.60 -18.69 11.44
N ASP A 65 8.05 -19.94 11.53
CA ASP A 65 8.90 -20.54 10.51
C ASP A 65 8.13 -20.70 9.19
N ARG A 66 8.75 -20.30 8.07
CA ARG A 66 8.20 -20.32 6.70
C ARG A 66 7.01 -19.41 6.38
N THR A 67 6.55 -18.56 7.30
CA THR A 67 5.45 -17.63 6.99
C THR A 67 5.91 -16.45 6.15
N SER A 68 5.02 -16.04 5.26
CA SER A 68 5.21 -14.88 4.38
C SER A 68 4.48 -13.66 4.95
N PHE A 69 5.14 -12.49 4.91
CA PHE A 69 4.67 -11.26 5.53
C PHE A 69 4.40 -10.18 4.49
N LEU A 70 3.18 -9.62 4.53
CA LEU A 70 2.82 -8.40 3.83
C LEU A 70 2.88 -7.24 4.82
N LEU A 71 3.86 -6.37 4.65
CA LEU A 71 4.03 -5.16 5.43
C LEU A 71 3.34 -4.00 4.71
N VAL A 72 2.41 -3.34 5.38
CA VAL A 72 1.72 -2.16 4.86
C VAL A 72 2.07 -0.96 5.72
N ASP A 73 2.77 -0.01 5.11
CA ASP A 73 3.17 1.23 5.77
C ASP A 73 3.01 2.42 4.83
N ASP A 74 2.72 3.58 5.41
CA ASP A 74 2.46 4.81 4.66
C ASP A 74 3.75 5.40 4.07
N ALA A 75 3.80 5.48 2.74
CA ALA A 75 4.97 5.95 2.00
C ALA A 75 5.17 7.47 2.06
N VAL A 76 4.16 8.25 2.48
CA VAL A 76 4.17 9.70 2.29
C VAL A 76 4.55 10.45 3.58
N GLY A 77 4.62 9.77 4.74
CA GLY A 77 5.00 10.41 6.00
C GLY A 77 4.00 11.46 6.52
N ILE A 78 2.91 11.74 5.79
CA ILE A 78 1.85 12.69 6.14
C ILE A 78 0.92 12.09 7.19
N ASN A 79 0.72 12.79 8.33
CA ASN A 79 -0.16 12.29 9.37
C ASN A 79 -1.61 12.29 8.89
N TRP A 80 -2.35 11.24 9.27
CA TRP A 80 -3.73 11.04 8.82
C TRP A 80 -4.70 12.12 9.35
N GLU A 81 -4.30 12.87 10.38
CA GLU A 81 -5.02 14.05 10.89
C GLU A 81 -4.85 15.28 9.98
N ASP A 82 -3.78 15.34 9.18
CA ASP A 82 -3.63 16.32 8.08
C ASP A 82 -4.42 15.90 6.82
N TYR A 83 -5.09 14.74 6.89
CA TYR A 83 -5.93 14.17 5.84
C TYR A 83 -7.41 14.58 5.98
N GLU A 84 -7.66 15.72 6.62
CA GLU A 84 -8.87 16.48 6.35
C GLU A 84 -8.60 17.37 5.13
N PRO A 85 -9.22 17.10 3.98
CA PRO A 85 -8.94 17.80 2.74
C PRO A 85 -9.63 19.17 2.74
N VAL A 86 -9.46 19.98 3.79
CA VAL A 86 -9.90 21.37 3.79
C VAL A 86 -8.79 22.15 3.11
N ASP A 87 -9.04 22.63 1.90
CA ASP A 87 -8.11 23.50 1.21
C ASP A 87 -7.97 24.81 2.02
N PRO A 88 -6.78 25.16 2.56
CA PRO A 88 -6.62 26.27 3.50
C PRO A 88 -6.91 27.64 2.85
N LEU A 89 -6.90 27.73 1.52
CA LEU A 89 -7.22 28.96 0.79
C LEU A 89 -8.73 29.11 0.50
N THR A 90 -9.46 28.00 0.44
CA THR A 90 -10.88 28.02 0.01
C THR A 90 -11.86 27.50 1.07
N GLY A 91 -11.38 26.85 2.14
CA GLY A 91 -12.21 26.21 3.16
C GLY A 91 -13.03 25.02 2.63
N VAL A 92 -12.87 24.65 1.37
CA VAL A 92 -13.66 23.60 0.72
C VAL A 92 -13.05 22.24 1.06
N LYS A 93 -13.89 21.34 1.61
CA LYS A 93 -13.58 19.92 1.75
C LYS A 93 -13.47 19.28 0.35
N LYS A 94 -12.26 19.12 -0.17
CA LYS A 94 -11.99 18.33 -1.39
C LYS A 94 -12.13 16.85 -1.07
N SER A 95 -12.35 15.99 -2.06
CA SER A 95 -12.21 14.55 -1.80
C SER A 95 -10.72 14.19 -1.66
N HIS A 96 -10.39 13.24 -0.78
CA HIS A 96 -9.06 12.64 -0.69
C HIS A 96 -8.49 12.26 -2.08
N TRP A 97 -9.34 11.77 -2.96
CA TRP A 97 -8.99 11.39 -4.33
C TRP A 97 -8.61 12.58 -5.21
N GLN A 98 -9.23 13.74 -5.03
CA GLN A 98 -8.80 14.97 -5.70
C GLN A 98 -7.46 15.46 -5.16
N TRP A 99 -7.22 15.38 -3.84
CA TRP A 99 -5.92 15.72 -3.27
C TRP A 99 -4.81 14.81 -3.81
N ARG A 100 -5.06 13.50 -3.88
CA ARG A 100 -4.10 12.53 -4.43
C ARG A 100 -3.90 12.69 -5.94
N ALA A 101 -4.95 12.99 -6.69
CA ALA A 101 -4.83 13.32 -8.11
C ALA A 101 -3.96 14.57 -8.31
N ASN A 102 -4.07 15.55 -7.41
CA ASN A 102 -3.22 16.74 -7.41
C ASN A 102 -1.78 16.40 -7.00
N LEU A 103 -1.54 15.59 -5.97
CA LEU A 103 -0.19 15.14 -5.59
C LEU A 103 0.51 14.41 -6.76
N LEU A 104 -0.20 13.49 -7.42
CA LEU A 104 0.33 12.77 -8.59
C LEU A 104 0.53 13.69 -9.80
N ARG A 105 -0.34 14.70 -10.00
CA ARG A 105 -0.15 15.74 -11.02
C ARG A 105 1.08 16.60 -10.72
N ASN A 106 1.28 16.97 -9.47
CA ASN A 106 2.40 17.79 -9.02
C ASN A 106 3.73 17.04 -9.12
N ALA A 107 3.72 15.75 -8.76
CA ALA A 107 4.86 14.87 -9.00
C ALA A 107 5.24 14.77 -10.49
N ARG A 108 4.24 14.72 -11.39
CA ARG A 108 4.48 14.79 -12.85
C ARG A 108 5.00 16.15 -13.31
N LYS A 109 4.72 17.22 -12.57
CA LYS A 109 5.28 18.56 -12.80
C LYS A 109 6.69 18.73 -12.22
N GLY A 110 7.26 17.69 -11.62
CA GLY A 110 8.62 17.71 -11.07
C GLY A 110 8.72 18.28 -9.66
N GLU A 111 7.60 18.49 -8.96
CA GLU A 111 7.63 18.78 -7.52
C GLU A 111 7.98 17.49 -6.75
N GLU A 112 8.98 17.55 -5.87
CA GLU A 112 9.37 16.41 -5.04
C GLU A 112 8.21 16.05 -4.09
N ILE A 113 7.68 14.83 -4.23
CA ILE A 113 6.78 14.28 -3.22
C ILE A 113 7.62 14.03 -1.96
N PRO A 114 7.19 14.49 -0.78
CA PRO A 114 7.80 14.06 0.48
C PRO A 114 7.51 12.57 0.65
N LEU A 115 8.47 11.72 0.24
CA LEU A 115 8.43 10.29 0.55
C LEU A 115 9.09 10.10 1.91
N CYS A 116 8.46 9.27 2.74
CA CYS A 116 9.05 8.86 3.99
C CYS A 116 10.33 8.07 3.71
N GLU A 117 11.46 8.56 4.24
CA GLU A 117 12.76 7.90 4.10
C GLU A 117 12.70 6.46 4.66
N ASP A 118 11.98 6.28 5.76
CA ASP A 118 11.82 4.99 6.44
C ASP A 118 11.10 3.97 5.56
N PHE A 119 10.03 4.39 4.88
CA PHE A 119 9.34 3.54 3.91
C PHE A 119 10.26 3.12 2.76
N LEU A 120 11.07 4.04 2.24
CA LEU A 120 12.04 3.74 1.18
C LEU A 120 13.11 2.76 1.66
N LYS A 121 13.60 2.91 2.90
CA LYS A 121 14.54 1.96 3.52
C LYS A 121 13.92 0.59 3.63
N LEU A 122 12.72 0.48 4.20
CA LEU A 122 11.97 -0.78 4.32
C LEU A 122 11.77 -1.45 2.96
N LYS A 123 11.31 -0.70 1.96
CA LYS A 123 11.08 -1.22 0.61
C LYS A 123 12.36 -1.70 -0.04
N ARG A 124 13.49 -0.99 0.15
CA ARG A 124 14.81 -1.39 -0.36
C ARG A 124 15.30 -2.67 0.33
N SER A 125 15.19 -2.74 1.66
CA SER A 125 15.56 -3.94 2.43
C SER A 125 14.70 -5.16 2.07
N ALA A 126 13.40 -4.98 1.86
CA ALA A 126 12.50 -6.08 1.48
C ALA A 126 12.68 -6.55 0.03
N LYS A 127 13.32 -5.75 -0.85
CA LYS A 127 13.42 -6.03 -2.30
C LYS A 127 14.08 -7.36 -2.62
N ASN A 128 15.02 -7.81 -1.79
CA ASN A 128 15.72 -9.09 -1.97
C ASN A 128 15.05 -10.27 -1.27
N LEU A 129 14.00 -10.02 -0.47
CA LEU A 129 13.31 -11.02 0.36
C LEU A 129 11.89 -11.33 -0.16
N LYS A 130 11.60 -11.08 -1.44
CA LYS A 130 10.22 -11.07 -2.00
C LYS A 130 9.38 -12.31 -1.74
N LYS A 131 10.00 -13.49 -1.55
CA LYS A 131 9.28 -14.74 -1.22
C LYS A 131 8.78 -14.76 0.22
N ARG A 132 9.46 -14.05 1.13
CA ARG A 132 9.18 -14.00 2.56
C ARG A 132 8.54 -12.68 2.98
N VAL A 133 8.87 -11.57 2.32
CA VAL A 133 8.47 -10.22 2.75
C VAL A 133 8.14 -9.35 1.55
N LYS A 134 7.02 -8.65 1.63
CA LYS A 134 6.68 -7.59 0.69
C LYS A 134 6.23 -6.34 1.45
N VAL A 135 6.85 -5.21 1.13
CA VAL A 135 6.44 -3.89 1.64
C VAL A 135 5.67 -3.18 0.55
N ILE A 136 4.46 -2.75 0.88
CA ILE A 136 3.59 -1.98 -0.01
C ILE A 136 3.01 -0.77 0.70
N PRO A 137 2.71 0.31 -0.03
CA PRO A 137 1.94 1.38 0.54
C PRO A 137 0.45 0.99 0.63
N PRO A 138 -0.37 1.66 1.46
CA PRO A 138 -1.78 1.30 1.69
C PRO A 138 -2.62 1.31 0.40
N GLU A 139 -2.21 2.05 -0.62
CA GLU A 139 -2.92 2.16 -1.89
C GLU A 139 -2.54 1.07 -2.87
N GLY A 140 -1.35 0.48 -2.70
CA GLY A 140 -0.91 -0.70 -3.43
C GLY A 140 -1.57 -1.99 -2.94
N LEU A 141 -2.37 -1.94 -1.86
CA LEU A 141 -3.01 -3.13 -1.31
C LEU A 141 -3.99 -3.76 -2.31
N ASN A 142 -3.70 -5.01 -2.65
CA ASN A 142 -4.46 -5.85 -3.57
C ASN A 142 -4.92 -7.14 -2.86
N VAL A 143 -6.04 -7.70 -3.31
CA VAL A 143 -6.56 -8.99 -2.87
C VAL A 143 -5.55 -10.11 -3.12
N TYR A 144 -4.90 -10.11 -4.28
CA TYR A 144 -3.89 -11.13 -4.60
C TYR A 144 -2.77 -11.17 -3.56
N ASP A 145 -2.26 -9.99 -3.16
CA ASP A 145 -1.21 -9.92 -2.15
C ASP A 145 -1.72 -10.38 -0.78
N LEU A 146 -2.95 -10.03 -0.42
CA LEU A 146 -3.56 -10.50 0.83
C LEU A 146 -3.74 -12.03 0.87
N LEU A 147 -3.95 -12.68 -0.28
CA LEU A 147 -4.09 -14.13 -0.36
C LEU A 147 -2.74 -14.84 -0.48
N ALA A 148 -1.78 -14.22 -1.17
CA ALA A 148 -0.46 -14.80 -1.39
C ALA A 148 0.43 -14.77 -0.15
N PHE A 149 0.24 -13.80 0.75
CA PHE A 149 0.99 -13.68 1.99
C PHE A 149 0.19 -14.19 3.18
N ASP A 150 0.83 -14.93 4.08
CA ASP A 150 0.18 -15.57 5.23
C ASP A 150 -0.21 -14.55 6.29
N ARG A 151 0.69 -13.62 6.61
CA ARG A 151 0.47 -12.61 7.65
C ARG A 151 0.44 -11.20 7.06
N LEU A 152 -0.48 -10.41 7.56
CA LEU A 152 -0.63 -8.99 7.24
C LEU A 152 -0.18 -8.17 8.44
N VAL A 153 0.89 -7.40 8.29
CA VAL A 153 1.38 -6.48 9.32
C VAL A 153 1.16 -5.05 8.85
N MET A 154 0.54 -4.22 9.69
CA MET A 154 0.16 -2.86 9.33
C MET A 154 0.51 -1.87 10.43
N THR A 155 0.84 -0.64 10.06
CA THR A 155 0.87 0.47 11.01
C THR A 155 -0.55 1.01 11.27
N PRO A 156 -0.85 1.62 12.43
CA PRO A 156 -2.14 2.28 12.69
C PRO A 156 -2.51 3.29 11.59
N ARG A 157 -1.51 3.96 11.03
CA ARG A 157 -1.64 4.88 9.89
C ARG A 157 -2.15 4.17 8.64
N ALA A 158 -1.55 3.04 8.30
CA ALA A 158 -1.99 2.22 7.18
C ALA A 158 -3.43 1.70 7.37
N VAL A 159 -3.81 1.32 8.60
CA VAL A 159 -5.18 0.87 8.92
C VAL A 159 -6.19 1.99 8.69
N LYS A 160 -5.92 3.21 9.18
CA LYS A 160 -6.77 4.39 8.94
C LYS A 160 -6.91 4.66 7.44
N ALA A 161 -5.81 4.64 6.70
CA ALA A 161 -5.81 4.88 5.25
C ALA A 161 -6.62 3.84 4.45
N ILE A 162 -6.48 2.56 4.78
CA ILE A 162 -7.24 1.49 4.11
C ILE A 162 -8.71 1.57 4.47
N THR A 163 -9.05 1.81 5.74
CA THR A 163 -10.44 1.96 6.19
C THR A 163 -11.12 3.09 5.42
N TYR A 164 -10.46 4.23 5.30
CA TYR A 164 -10.98 5.36 4.54
C TYR A 164 -11.12 5.05 3.05
N ARG A 165 -10.14 4.37 2.44
CA ARG A 165 -10.21 3.94 1.02
C ARG A 165 -11.41 3.02 0.76
N LEU A 166 -11.78 2.21 1.75
CA LEU A 166 -12.89 1.28 1.68
C LEU A 166 -14.25 1.95 1.94
N SER A 167 -14.31 2.98 2.78
CA SER A 167 -15.53 3.76 3.03
C SER A 167 -15.79 4.83 1.97
N HIS A 168 -14.74 5.47 1.43
CA HIS A 168 -14.81 6.58 0.49
C HIS A 168 -14.28 6.18 -0.91
N PRO A 169 -15.16 5.68 -1.82
CA PRO A 169 -14.80 5.43 -3.21
C PRO A 169 -14.10 6.61 -3.89
N PRO A 170 -13.17 6.38 -4.83
CA PRO A 170 -12.81 7.42 -5.77
C PRO A 170 -14.06 7.93 -6.48
N PRO A 171 -14.25 9.26 -6.57
CA PRO A 171 -15.26 9.80 -7.45
C PRO A 171 -14.98 9.28 -8.87
N ARG A 172 -16.03 8.91 -9.59
CA ARG A 172 -15.89 8.59 -11.00
C ARG A 172 -15.58 9.90 -11.70
N PHE A 173 -14.32 10.07 -12.10
CA PHE A 173 -13.97 11.10 -13.07
C PHE A 173 -14.59 10.64 -14.40
N HIS A 174 -15.73 11.23 -14.73
CA HIS A 174 -16.35 11.12 -16.05
C HIS A 174 -15.60 12.01 -17.05
#